data_AF-A0A1V4FIM5-F1
#
_entry.id   AF-A0A1V4FIM5-F1
#
_cell.length_a   1.000
_cell.length_b   1.000
_cell.length_c   1.000
_cell.angle_alpha   90.00
_cell.angle_beta   90.00
_cell.angle_gamma   90.00
#
_symmetry.space_group_name_H-M   'P 1'
#
loop_
_entity.id
_entity.type
_entity.pdbx_description
1 polymer ?
#
loop_
_entity_poly.entity_id
_entity_poly.type
_entity_poly.pdbx_seq_one_letter_code
_entity_poly.pdbx_strand_id
1 'polypeptide(L)'
;MGSSNSIINIVVKKLINIIGQDRDNDLIWYLNYLLQKEYRETYEDNLLESMTLIQGIIRCPDRIYNGVLLYVLSQFDDDYSAVYDDYMDGLDVELIICLNEYVKRI
;
A
#
# COMPACT_ATOMS: atom_id res chain seq x y z
N MET A 1 17.97 -14.45 6.80
CA MET A 1 16.65 -14.04 7.31
C MET A 1 16.86 -12.80 8.19
N GLY A 2 16.86 -11.58 7.63
CA GLY A 2 17.17 -10.42 8.49
C GLY A 2 17.10 -9.00 7.91
N SER A 3 17.11 -8.78 6.59
CA SER A 3 17.11 -7.42 6.03
C SER A 3 15.76 -7.01 5.41
N SER A 4 15.12 -7.86 4.61
CA SER A 4 13.85 -7.52 3.95
C SER A 4 12.68 -7.27 4.91
N ASN A 5 12.57 -8.05 5.99
CA ASN A 5 11.56 -7.78 7.02
C ASN A 5 11.78 -6.41 7.69
N SER A 6 13.03 -5.91 7.73
CA SER A 6 13.32 -4.59 8.29
C SER A 6 12.86 -3.46 7.37
N ILE A 7 13.00 -3.60 6.04
CA ILE A 7 12.58 -2.57 5.10
C ILE A 7 11.05 -2.52 4.97
N ILE A 8 10.38 -3.67 4.92
CA ILE A 8 8.92 -3.74 4.88
C ILE A 8 8.33 -3.09 6.14
N ASN A 9 8.88 -3.36 7.33
CA ASN A 9 8.45 -2.70 8.56
C ASN A 9 8.59 -1.17 8.53
N ILE A 10 9.63 -0.64 7.86
CA ILE A 10 9.79 0.80 7.67
C ILE A 10 8.69 1.33 6.74
N VAL A 11 8.43 0.63 5.64
CA VAL A 11 7.38 0.99 4.67
C VAL A 11 6.01 1.04 5.36
N VAL A 12 5.62 -0.02 6.07
CA VAL A 12 4.35 -0.10 6.81
C VAL A 12 4.21 1.08 7.78
N LYS A 13 5.21 1.31 8.64
CA LYS A 13 5.17 2.43 9.60
C LYS A 13 5.02 3.78 8.92
N LYS A 14 5.61 3.99 7.75
CA LYS A 14 5.48 5.24 7.00
C LYS A 14 4.11 5.40 6.36
N LEU A 15 3.56 4.33 5.79
CA LEU A 15 2.21 4.31 5.22
C LEU A 15 1.13 4.57 6.29
N ILE A 16 1.27 3.98 7.49
CA ILE A 16 0.35 4.23 8.61
C ILE A 16 0.27 5.72 8.95
N ASN A 17 1.42 6.41 8.94
CA ASN A 17 1.49 7.82 9.30
C ASN A 17 0.85 8.77 8.28
N ILE A 18 0.45 8.30 7.10
CA ILE A 18 -0.17 9.14 6.05
C ILE A 18 -1.64 8.80 5.80
N ILE A 19 -2.23 7.90 6.58
CA ILE A 19 -3.67 7.60 6.51
C ILE A 19 -4.47 8.86 6.83
N GLY A 20 -5.45 9.18 5.98
CA GLY A 20 -6.34 10.33 6.18
C GLY A 20 -5.66 11.69 5.98
N GLN A 21 -4.41 11.70 5.51
CA GLN A 21 -3.71 12.92 5.10
C GLN A 21 -3.87 13.15 3.60
N ASP A 22 -3.51 14.36 3.17
CA ASP A 22 -3.32 14.64 1.75
C ASP A 22 -2.26 13.70 1.17
N ARG A 23 -2.44 13.35 -0.10
CA ARG A 23 -1.59 12.41 -0.81
C ARG A 23 -0.13 12.91 -0.90
N ASP A 24 0.77 12.24 -0.19
CA ASP A 24 2.22 12.50 -0.25
C ASP A 24 2.89 11.57 -1.28
N ASN A 25 2.88 12.01 -2.55
CA ASN A 25 3.49 11.25 -3.63
C ASN A 25 5.00 11.09 -3.50
N ASP A 26 5.70 12.07 -2.93
CA ASP A 26 7.15 12.02 -2.78
C ASP A 26 7.55 10.94 -1.77
N LEU A 27 6.81 10.85 -0.67
CA LEU A 27 7.00 9.76 0.29
C LEU A 27 6.74 8.39 -0.34
N ILE A 28 5.63 8.21 -1.06
CA ILE A 28 5.30 6.90 -1.65
C ILE A 28 6.35 6.49 -2.70
N TRP A 29 6.81 7.43 -3.53
CA TRP A 29 7.92 7.18 -4.46
C TRP A 29 9.21 6.81 -3.74
N TYR A 30 9.52 7.49 -2.63
CA TYR A 30 10.68 7.17 -1.81
C TYR A 30 10.59 5.75 -1.20
N LEU A 31 9.42 5.34 -0.70
CA LEU A 31 9.19 3.98 -0.19
C LEU A 31 9.36 2.92 -1.28
N ASN A 32 8.84 3.17 -2.50
CA ASN A 32 9.06 2.29 -3.66
C ASN A 32 10.55 2.19 -4.01
N TYR A 33 11.30 3.30 -3.96
CA TYR A 33 12.75 3.30 -4.19
C TYR A 33 13.51 2.46 -3.15
N LEU A 34 13.14 2.55 -1.88
CA LEU A 34 13.75 1.74 -0.82
C LEU A 34 13.58 0.24 -1.08
N LEU A 35 12.37 -0.18 -1.45
CA LEU A 35 12.09 -1.58 -1.80
C LEU A 35 12.88 -2.03 -3.04
N GLN A 36 12.96 -1.19 -4.07
CA GLN A 36 13.76 -1.48 -5.27
C GLN A 36 15.24 -1.64 -4.97
N LYS A 37 15.78 -0.82 -4.06
CA LYS A 37 17.17 -0.90 -3.65
C LYS A 37 17.44 -2.23 -2.95
N GLU A 38 16.62 -2.58 -1.95
CA GLU A 38 16.76 -3.85 -1.22
C GLU A 38 16.61 -5.05 -2.15
N TYR A 39 15.62 -5.03 -3.05
CA TYR A 39 15.40 -6.12 -4.01
C TYR A 39 16.61 -6.35 -4.92
N ARG A 40 17.32 -5.30 -5.34
CA ARG A 40 18.55 -5.45 -6.15
C ARG A 40 19.69 -6.09 -5.38
N GLU A 41 19.67 -6.01 -4.05
CA GLU A 41 20.70 -6.59 -3.18
C GLU A 41 20.36 -8.05 -2.81
N THR A 42 19.07 -8.37 -2.63
CA THR A 42 18.63 -9.66 -2.07
C THR A 42 17.92 -10.58 -3.06
N TYR A 43 17.29 -10.03 -4.11
CA TYR A 43 16.41 -10.73 -5.05
C TYR A 43 15.25 -11.49 -4.40
N GLU A 44 14.76 -11.06 -3.23
CA GLU A 44 13.65 -11.73 -2.55
C GLU A 44 12.28 -11.37 -3.18
N ASP A 45 11.46 -12.37 -3.46
CA ASP A 45 10.17 -12.21 -4.16
C ASP A 45 9.14 -11.38 -3.36
N ASN A 46 9.17 -11.45 -2.03
CA ASN A 46 8.31 -10.62 -1.17
C ASN A 46 8.53 -9.12 -1.36
N LEU A 47 9.74 -8.69 -1.73
CA LEU A 47 10.03 -7.29 -2.06
C LEU A 47 9.46 -6.92 -3.43
N LEU A 48 9.43 -7.85 -4.38
CA LEU A 48 8.76 -7.66 -5.68
C LEU A 48 7.26 -7.48 -5.50
N GLU A 49 6.62 -8.33 -4.70
CA GLU A 49 5.21 -8.20 -4.34
C GLU A 49 4.94 -6.86 -3.65
N SER A 50 5.78 -6.49 -2.67
CA SER A 50 5.70 -5.21 -1.96
C SER A 50 5.79 -4.02 -2.92
N MET A 51 6.70 -4.04 -3.90
CA MET A 51 6.84 -2.98 -4.90
C MET A 51 5.60 -2.84 -5.76
N THR A 52 4.97 -3.95 -6.16
CA THR A 52 3.73 -3.93 -6.96
C THR A 52 2.61 -3.23 -6.20
N LEU A 53 2.45 -3.55 -4.90
CA LEU A 53 1.46 -2.91 -4.03
C LEU A 53 1.71 -1.40 -3.89
N ILE A 54 2.95 -0.97 -3.60
CA ILE A 54 3.28 0.46 -3.47
C ILE A 54 3.07 1.21 -4.80
N GLN A 55 3.41 0.60 -5.94
CA GLN A 55 3.13 1.18 -7.26
C GLN A 55 1.62 1.30 -7.52
N GLY A 56 0.82 0.38 -6.98
CA GLY A 56 -0.63 0.47 -6.94
C GLY A 56 -1.13 1.76 -6.28
N ILE A 57 -0.53 2.17 -5.16
CA ILE A 57 -0.83 3.45 -4.49
C ILE A 57 -0.43 4.64 -5.39
N ILE A 58 0.76 4.60 -6.00
CA ILE A 58 1.27 5.70 -6.85
C ILE A 58 0.36 5.95 -8.06
N ARG A 59 -0.25 4.91 -8.62
CA ARG A 59 -1.04 5.02 -9.86
C ARG A 59 -2.53 5.22 -9.62
N CYS A 60 -3.00 5.15 -8.38
CA CYS A 60 -4.43 5.17 -8.13
C CYS A 60 -5.01 6.58 -8.35
N PRO A 61 -6.28 6.68 -8.79
CA PRO A 61 -7.03 7.93 -8.77
C PRO A 61 -7.19 8.46 -7.34
N ASP A 62 -7.18 9.79 -7.18
CA ASP A 62 -7.26 10.43 -5.86
C ASP A 62 -8.54 10.05 -5.09
N ARG A 63 -9.67 9.91 -5.80
CA ARG A 63 -10.96 9.53 -5.19
C ARG A 63 -10.97 8.17 -4.48
N ILE A 64 -10.03 7.28 -4.79
CA ILE A 64 -9.91 5.96 -4.13
C ILE A 64 -8.59 5.83 -3.35
N TYR A 65 -7.81 6.89 -3.24
CA TYR A 65 -6.46 6.85 -2.66
C TYR A 65 -6.42 6.24 -1.26
N ASN A 66 -7.28 6.72 -0.34
CA ASN A 66 -7.34 6.20 1.03
C ASN A 66 -7.74 4.72 1.06
N GLY A 67 -8.67 4.31 0.19
CA GLY A 67 -9.06 2.91 0.07
C GLY A 67 -7.94 2.01 -0.44
N VAL A 68 -7.18 2.46 -1.45
CA VAL A 68 -6.02 1.72 -1.96
C VAL A 68 -4.90 1.66 -0.91
N LEU A 69 -4.66 2.75 -0.18
CA LEU A 69 -3.69 2.78 0.91
C LEU A 69 -4.04 1.77 2.01
N LEU A 70 -5.30 1.73 2.44
CA LEU A 70 -5.78 0.78 3.45
C LEU A 70 -5.74 -0.67 2.95
N TYR A 71 -6.13 -0.92 1.70
CA TYR A 71 -5.98 -2.24 1.08
C TYR A 71 -4.52 -2.71 1.08
N VAL A 72 -3.58 -1.85 0.68
CA VAL A 72 -2.15 -2.20 0.66
C VAL A 72 -1.63 -2.46 2.07
N LEU A 73 -2.04 -1.66 3.06
CA LEU A 73 -1.69 -1.91 4.46
C LEU A 73 -2.23 -3.26 4.95
N SER A 74 -3.46 -3.64 4.56
CA SER A 74 -4.03 -4.94 4.94
C SER A 74 -3.29 -6.13 4.33
N GLN A 75 -2.50 -5.93 3.25
CA GLN A 75 -1.62 -6.98 2.71
C GLN A 75 -0.32 -7.14 3.51
N PHE A 76 0.05 -6.14 4.32
CA PHE A 76 1.28 -6.17 5.12
C PHE A 76 1.02 -6.45 6.61
N ASP A 77 -0.14 -6.08 7.12
CA ASP A 77 -0.49 -6.13 8.53
C ASP A 77 -1.97 -6.52 8.69
N ASP A 78 -2.21 -7.70 9.27
CA ASP A 78 -3.54 -8.27 9.45
C ASP A 78 -4.47 -7.35 10.27
N ASP A 79 -3.92 -6.53 11.17
CA ASP A 79 -4.69 -5.58 11.98
C ASP A 79 -5.40 -4.52 11.10
N TYR A 80 -4.89 -4.27 9.89
CA TYR A 80 -5.50 -3.34 8.93
C TYR A 80 -6.59 -3.97 8.07
N SER A 81 -6.79 -5.29 8.11
CA SER A 81 -7.90 -5.94 7.40
C SER A 81 -9.25 -5.45 7.93
N ALA A 82 -9.41 -5.41 9.25
CA ALA A 82 -10.64 -4.88 9.86
C ALA A 82 -10.84 -3.38 9.57
N VAL A 83 -9.76 -2.60 9.57
CA VAL A 83 -9.81 -1.16 9.24
C VAL A 83 -10.23 -0.94 7.79
N TYR A 84 -9.75 -1.77 6.87
CA TYR A 84 -10.14 -1.72 5.46
C TYR A 84 -11.61 -2.09 5.27
N ASP A 85 -12.08 -3.17 5.93
CA ASP A 85 -13.48 -3.58 5.86
C ASP A 85 -14.43 -2.51 6.41
N ASP A 86 -14.10 -1.92 7.58
CA ASP A 86 -14.87 -0.80 8.16
C ASP A 86 -14.91 0.42 7.22
N TYR A 87 -13.80 0.71 6.54
CA TYR A 87 -13.75 1.77 5.53
C TYR A 87 -14.65 1.46 4.34
N MET A 88 -14.65 0.21 3.86
CA MET A 88 -15.49 -0.25 2.75
C MET A 88 -16.98 -0.13 3.07
N ASP A 89 -17.39 -0.48 4.30
CA ASP A 89 -18.78 -0.36 4.75
C ASP A 89 -19.29 1.09 4.79
N GLY A 90 -18.39 2.06 4.94
CA GLY A 90 -18.70 3.48 4.95
C GLY A 90 -18.75 4.15 3.57
N LEU A 91 -18.35 3.46 2.50
CA LEU A 91 -18.28 4.03 1.15
C LEU A 91 -19.62 3.95 0.40
N ASP A 92 -19.81 4.86 -0.55
CA ASP A 92 -20.88 4.72 -1.53
C ASP A 92 -20.59 3.57 -2.52
N VAL A 93 -21.65 3.00 -3.07
CA VAL A 93 -21.58 1.84 -3.98
C VAL A 93 -20.71 2.11 -5.21
N GLU A 94 -20.69 3.33 -5.73
CA GLU A 94 -19.87 3.66 -6.91
C GLU A 94 -18.37 3.61 -6.56
N LEU A 95 -17.98 4.21 -5.43
CA LEU A 95 -16.60 4.14 -4.95
C LEU A 95 -16.17 2.71 -4.59
N ILE A 96 -17.06 1.91 -3.98
CA ILE A 96 -16.80 0.48 -3.71
C ILE A 96 -16.48 -0.27 -5.02
N ILE A 97 -17.29 -0.09 -6.06
CA ILE A 97 -17.06 -0.72 -7.36
C ILE A 97 -15.73 -0.25 -7.95
N CYS A 98 -15.47 1.06 -7.95
CA CYS A 98 -14.23 1.63 -8.48
C CYS A 98 -12.99 1.08 -7.78
N LEU A 99 -13.02 1.02 -6.44
CA LEU A 99 -11.91 0.52 -5.63
C LEU A 99 -11.71 -0.98 -5.87
N ASN A 100 -12.77 -1.79 -5.85
CA ASN A 100 -12.71 -3.23 -6.10
C ASN A 100 -12.18 -3.57 -7.50
N GLU A 101 -12.55 -2.80 -8.53
CA GLU A 101 -12.00 -2.97 -9.87
C GLU A 101 -10.53 -2.59 -9.95
N TYR A 102 -10.10 -1.59 -9.19
CA TYR A 102 -8.71 -1.13 -9.16
C TYR A 102 -7.80 -2.13 -8.43
N VAL A 103 -8.17 -2.57 -7.22
CA VAL A 103 -7.33 -3.51 -6.43
C VAL A 103 -7.14 -4.85 -7.12
N LYS A 104 -8.11 -5.32 -7.92
CA LYS A 104 -7.97 -6.53 -8.76
C LYS A 104 -6.93 -6.40 -9.88
N ARG A 105 -6.48 -5.18 -10.19
CA ARG A 105 -5.50 -4.89 -11.25
C ARG A 105 -4.12 -4.58 -10.71
N ILE A 106 -3.98 -4.43 -9.38
CA ILE A 106 -2.68 -4.37 -8.69
C ILE A 106 -2.13 -5.79 -8.68
#